data_AF-A0A1I9G767-F1
#
_entry.id   AF-A0A1I9G767-F1
#
_cell.length_a   1.000
_cell.length_b   1.000
_cell.length_c   1.000
_cell.angle_alpha   90.00
_cell.angle_beta   90.00
_cell.angle_gamma   90.00
#
_symmetry.space_group_name_H-M   'P 1'
#
loop_
_entity.id
_entity.type
_entity.pdbx_description
1 polymer ?
#
loop_
_entity_poly.entity_id
_entity_poly.type
_entity_poly.pdbx_seq_one_letter_code
_entity_poly.pdbx_strand_id
1 'polypeptide(L)' 'AYKLAKKWVLANYHVYQATNQMWDKIDIVGAIPKPGSGGEYNVQDGFGWTNGVILDLLVTYYDRMSVPKTDQKNGSIKDT' A
#
# COMPACT_ATOMS: atom_id res chain seq x y z
N ALA A 1 5.35 7.83 -16.15
CA ALA A 1 5.30 6.50 -15.53
C ALA A 1 5.63 6.53 -14.03
N TYR A 2 6.84 6.89 -13.61
CA TYR A 2 7.29 6.85 -12.20
C TYR A 2 6.33 7.44 -11.14
N LYS A 3 5.70 8.60 -11.39
CA LYS A 3 4.77 9.23 -10.42
C LYS A 3 3.59 8.32 -10.05
N LEU A 4 3.05 7.57 -11.02
CA LEU A 4 1.93 6.65 -10.80
C LEU A 4 2.43 5.39 -10.08
N ALA A 5 3.57 4.84 -10.51
CA ALA A 5 4.22 3.71 -9.85
C ALA A 5 4.50 4.01 -8.37
N LYS A 6 5.09 5.16 -8.05
CA LYS A 6 5.34 5.59 -6.66
C LYS A 6 4.05 5.64 -5.84
N LYS A 7 2.99 6.25 -6.36
CA LYS A 7 1.69 6.32 -5.66
C LYS A 7 1.12 4.93 -5.40
N TRP A 8 1.17 4.05 -6.41
CA TRP A 8 0.63 2.70 -6.32
C TRP A 8 1.42 1.81 -5.35
N VAL A 9 2.76 1.85 -5.40
CA VAL A 9 3.64 1.13 -4.46
C VAL A 9 3.41 1.60 -3.03
N LEU A 10 3.35 2.91 -2.79
CA LEU A 10 3.11 3.44 -1.44
C LEU A 10 1.72 3.05 -0.92
N ALA A 11 0.69 3.08 -1.75
CA ALA A 11 -0.65 2.64 -1.36
C ALA A 11 -0.67 1.16 -0.95
N ASN A 12 -0.05 0.29 -1.74
CA ASN A 12 0.10 -1.14 -1.41
C ASN A 12 0.89 -1.33 -0.11
N TYR A 13 1.99 -0.60 0.06
CA TYR A 13 2.80 -0.66 1.27
C TYR A 13 2.00 -0.27 2.52
N HIS A 14 1.17 0.78 2.45
CA HIS A 14 0.31 1.18 3.56
C HIS A 14 -0.72 0.11 3.93
N VAL A 15 -1.37 -0.53 2.95
CA VAL A 15 -2.31 -1.64 3.22
C VAL A 15 -1.59 -2.85 3.79
N TYR A 16 -0.43 -3.18 3.24
CA TYR A 16 0.40 -4.28 3.73
C TYR A 16 0.81 -4.07 5.18
N GLN A 17 1.23 -2.87 5.58
CA GLN A 17 1.57 -2.58 6.98
C GLN A 17 0.38 -2.77 7.94
N ALA A 18 -0.85 -2.52 7.49
CA ALA A 18 -2.04 -2.66 8.32
C ALA A 18 -2.58 -4.11 8.39
N THR A 19 -2.39 -4.90 7.33
CA THR A 19 -3.04 -6.20 7.16
C THR A 19 -2.07 -7.39 7.13
N ASN A 20 -0.76 -7.12 6.99
CA ASN A 20 0.29 -8.11 6.72
C ASN A 20 0.05 -8.96 5.47
N GLN A 21 -0.78 -8.47 4.55
CA GLN A 21 -1.19 -9.19 3.35
C GLN A 21 -1.24 -8.25 2.14
N MET A 22 -1.00 -8.82 0.96
CA MET A 22 -1.23 -8.16 -0.32
C MET A 22 -2.59 -8.59 -0.84
N TRP A 23 -3.36 -7.66 -1.38
CA TRP A 23 -4.75 -7.88 -1.78
C TRP A 23 -4.90 -7.82 -3.29
N ASP A 24 -5.89 -8.56 -3.80
CA ASP A 24 -6.25 -8.52 -5.23
C ASP A 24 -6.59 -7.09 -5.71
N LYS A 25 -7.34 -6.35 -4.89
CA LYS A 25 -7.73 -4.97 -5.17
C LYS A 25 -7.56 -4.09 -3.94
N ILE A 26 -7.17 -2.83 -4.17
CA ILE A 26 -7.00 -1.81 -3.13
C ILE A 26 -7.91 -0.63 -3.45
N ASP A 27 -8.66 -0.19 -2.44
CA ASP A 27 -9.36 1.08 -2.48
C ASP A 27 -8.39 2.21 -2.09
N ILE A 28 -8.12 3.08 -3.06
CA ILE A 28 -7.24 4.25 -2.92
C ILE A 28 -8.04 5.54 -2.71
N VAL A 29 -9.37 5.46 -2.58
CA VAL A 29 -10.25 6.60 -2.34
C VAL A 29 -10.26 6.90 -0.84
N GLY A 30 -9.68 8.04 -0.47
CA GLY A 30 -9.61 8.52 0.91
C GLY A 30 -8.19 8.73 1.42
N ALA A 31 -8.05 9.08 2.70
CA ALA A 31 -6.76 9.36 3.32
C ALA A 31 -5.95 8.10 3.67
N ILE A 32 -6.63 6.95 3.84
CA ILE A 32 -6.03 5.69 4.26
C ILE A 32 -6.42 4.60 3.25
N PRO A 33 -5.47 4.09 2.46
CA PRO A 33 -5.70 2.95 1.57
C PRO A 33 -6.16 1.73 2.37
N LYS A 34 -7.07 0.93 1.79
CA LYS A 34 -7.63 -0.27 2.43
C LYS A 34 -7.88 -1.37 1.39
N PRO A 35 -8.05 -2.65 1.79
CA PRO A 35 -8.53 -3.68 0.88
C PRO A 35 -9.80 -3.21 0.18
N GLY A 36 -9.84 -3.33 -1.15
CA GLY A 36 -11.01 -2.90 -1.91
C GLY A 36 -12.19 -3.85 -1.70
N SER A 37 -13.39 -3.36 -2.00
CA SER A 37 -14.64 -4.14 -1.88
C SER A 37 -15.46 -4.07 -3.18
N GLY A 38 -16.45 -4.95 -3.30
CA GLY A 38 -17.36 -5.00 -4.45
C GLY A 38 -16.97 -6.00 -5.56
N GLY A 39 -17.96 -6.29 -6.41
CA GLY A 39 -17.94 -7.40 -7.39
C GLY A 39 -18.73 -8.61 -6.91
N GLU A 40 -18.75 -9.69 -7.69
CA GLU A 40 -19.44 -10.95 -7.33
C GLU A 40 -18.72 -11.74 -6.23
N TYR A 41 -17.43 -11.46 -6.00
CA TYR A 41 -16.59 -12.21 -5.08
C TYR A 41 -15.94 -11.31 -4.03
N ASN A 42 -15.77 -11.86 -2.83
CA ASN A 42 -14.99 -11.25 -1.76
C ASN A 42 -13.56 -11.00 -2.22
N VAL A 43 -12.94 -9.93 -1.70
CA VAL A 43 -11.53 -9.66 -1.97
C VAL A 43 -10.66 -10.75 -1.34
N GLN A 44 -9.69 -11.23 -2.10
CA GLN A 44 -8.79 -12.30 -1.70
C GLN A 44 -7.40 -11.74 -1.39
N ASP A 45 -6.74 -12.35 -0.42
CA ASP A 45 -5.33 -12.14 -0.11
C ASP A 45 -4.43 -13.00 -1.01
N GLY A 46 -3.18 -12.55 -1.21
CA GLY A 46 -2.14 -13.35 -1.87
C GLY A 46 -2.24 -13.45 -3.40
N PHE A 47 -2.81 -12.45 -4.07
CA PHE A 47 -3.00 -12.51 -5.53
C PHE A 47 -1.69 -12.33 -6.31
N GLY A 48 -1.34 -13.31 -7.15
CA GLY A 48 -0.04 -13.40 -7.82
C GLY A 48 0.34 -12.19 -8.67
N TRP A 49 -0.63 -11.56 -9.35
CA TRP A 49 -0.37 -10.38 -10.18
C TRP A 49 0.04 -9.14 -9.36
N THR A 50 -0.48 -8.96 -8.15
CA THR A 50 -0.23 -7.77 -7.33
C THR A 50 1.18 -7.85 -6.77
N ASN A 51 1.57 -9.06 -6.36
CA ASN A 51 2.92 -9.38 -5.93
C ASN A 51 3.93 -9.23 -7.08
N GLY A 52 3.60 -9.72 -8.27
CA GLY A 52 4.47 -9.57 -9.45
C GLY A 52 4.68 -8.10 -9.85
N VAL A 53 3.59 -7.34 -9.94
CA VAL A 53 3.62 -5.92 -10.33
C VAL A 53 4.39 -5.08 -9.30
N ILE A 54 4.19 -5.29 -7.99
CA ILE A 54 4.91 -4.50 -6.99
C ILE A 54 6.41 -4.79 -7.02
N LEU A 55 6.82 -6.05 -7.21
CA LEU A 55 8.23 -6.40 -7.33
C LEU A 55 8.86 -5.79 -8.59
N ASP A 56 8.16 -5.87 -9.74
CA ASP A 56 8.64 -5.28 -10.99
C ASP A 56 8.81 -3.75 -10.88
N LEU A 57 7.85 -3.06 -10.25
CA LEU A 57 7.94 -1.62 -10.04
C LEU A 57 9.06 -1.24 -9.06
N LEU A 58 9.28 -2.04 -8.02
CA LEU A 58 10.38 -1.83 -7.07
C LEU A 58 11.74 -2.04 -7.75
N VAL A 59 11.89 -3.07 -8.58
CA VAL A 59 13.12 -3.31 -9.36
C VAL A 59 13.34 -2.22 -10.41
N THR A 60 12.29 -1.83 -11.14
CA THR A 60 12.37 -0.85 -12.23
C THR A 60 12.72 0.56 -11.73
N TYR A 61 12.26 0.93 -10.52
CA TYR A 61 12.41 2.28 -10.00
C TYR A 61 13.21 2.35 -8.69
N TYR A 62 14.02 1.32 -8.38
CA TYR A 62 14.71 1.18 -7.09
C TYR A 62 15.56 2.41 -6.74
N ASP A 63 16.24 3.00 -7.73
CA ASP A 63 17.14 4.14 -7.61
C ASP A 63 16.42 5.45 -7.26
N ARG A 64 15.12 5.50 -7.55
CA ARG A 64 14.26 6.66 -7.33
C ARG A 64 13.23 6.43 -6.25
N MET A 65 12.99 5.19 -5.81
CA MET A 65 11.95 4.88 -4.84
C MET A 65 12.38 5.28 -3.43
N SER A 66 11.53 5.99 -2.71
CA SER A 66 11.77 6.31 -1.31
C SER A 66 10.47 6.29 -0.53
N VAL A 67 10.52 5.70 0.67
CA VAL A 67 9.43 5.78 1.64
C VAL A 67 9.49 7.17 2.27
N PRO A 68 8.40 7.97 2.24
CA PRO A 68 8.37 9.23 2.95
C PRO A 68 8.65 8.97 4.44
N LYS A 69 9.56 9.74 5.04
CA LYS A 69 9.68 9.76 6.50
C LYS A 69 8.38 10.33 7.04
N THR A 70 7.57 9.50 7.68
CA THR A 70 6.51 9.99 8.56
C THR A 70 7.20 10.63 9.77
N ASP A 71 7.08 11.95 9.89
CA ASP A 71 7.43 12.61 11.16
C ASP A 71 6.55 11.98 12.24
N GLN A 72 7.16 11.23 13.16
CA GLN A 72 6.50 10.79 14.38
C GLN A 72 6.16 12.06 15.20
N LYS A 73 5.00 12.66 14.94
CA LYS A 73 4.42 13.65 15.86
C LYS A 73 3.88 12.90 17.08
N ASN A 74 4.66 12.98 18.16
CA ASN A 74 4.34 12.73 19.56
C ASN A 74 2.84 12.61 19.88
N GLY A 75 2.36 11.37 20.04
CA GLY A 75 1.18 11.08 20.85
C GLY A 75 1.65 10.76 22.27
N SER A 76 1.92 11.80 23.07
CA SER A 76 2.08 11.66 24.51
C SER A 76 0.86 10.93 25.04
N ILE A 77 1.07 9.76 25.63
CA ILE A 77 0.14 9.15 26.57
C ILE A 77 -0.24 10.25 27.58
N LYS A 78 -1.53 10.53 27.70
CA LYS A 78 -2.09 11.11 28.91
C LYS A 78 -3.02 10.06 29.47
N ASP A 79 -2.47 9.25 30.36
CA ASP A 79 -3.25 8.50 31.33
C ASP A 79 -4.02 9.52 32.19
N THR A 80 -5.34 9.46 32.13
CA THR A 80 -6.28 9.85 33.20
C THR A 80 -7.61 9.17 32.94
#